data_AF-A0A6V7JLW4-F1
#
_entry.id   AF-A0A6V7JLW4-F1
#
_cell.length_a   1.000
_cell.length_b   1.000
_cell.length_c   1.000
_cell.angle_alpha   90.00
_cell.angle_beta   90.00
_cell.angle_gamma   90.00
#
_symmetry.space_group_name_H-M   'P 1'
#
loop_
_entity.id
_entity.type
_entity.pdbx_description
1 polymer ?
#
loop_
_entity_poly.entity_id
_entity_poly.type
_entity_poly.pdbx_seq_one_letter_code
_entity_poly.pdbx_strand_id
1 'polypeptide(L)'
;DPGKEILALREALVNHTVGSMKDIKVKFHYDDGRRVALERRDYYFEPLPGTPFGIAVAIPNYGKTWIKVGNEIEKNRQAGINISEFFTGDEWRVHPGWVYCRYHYLEGHEFDTPEEEIRFFLWKLDQPDWEWSDQYTAYNISFEEQEEPDCFRRVLEDEDYYCNQELMQLLVFDAKATYDSFSQKFECTDYIKRLADSYGVFLRFVATQSGLTRWQYVNEELKPADLNRNFGDLHRRAVNEPWYKGAIFQHRIDQTSVAIT
;
A
#
# COMPACT_ATOMS: atom_id res chain seq x y z
N ASP A 1 10.85 -13.60 -29.52
CA ASP A 1 11.46 -12.26 -29.65
C ASP A 1 10.54 -11.16 -29.14
N PRO A 2 11.09 -10.06 -28.60
CA PRO A 2 10.31 -8.90 -28.18
C PRO A 2 9.51 -8.32 -29.35
N GLY A 3 8.28 -7.87 -29.10
CA GLY A 3 7.43 -7.24 -30.12
C GLY A 3 8.01 -5.92 -30.62
N LYS A 4 7.66 -5.51 -31.85
CA LYS A 4 8.13 -4.25 -32.47
C LYS A 4 7.88 -3.03 -31.59
N GLU A 5 6.71 -2.97 -30.93
CA GLU A 5 6.32 -1.91 -30.00
C GLU A 5 7.28 -1.79 -28.80
N ILE A 6 7.74 -2.92 -28.25
CA ILE A 6 8.66 -2.95 -27.11
C ILE A 6 10.07 -2.52 -27.54
N LEU A 7 10.49 -2.91 -28.75
CA LEU A 7 11.76 -2.48 -29.30
C LEU A 7 11.77 -0.96 -29.54
N ALA A 8 10.68 -0.41 -30.09
CA ALA A 8 10.52 1.03 -30.28
C ALA A 8 10.51 1.78 -28.94
N LEU A 9 9.83 1.26 -27.92
CA LEU A 9 9.86 1.83 -26.56
C LEU A 9 11.29 1.84 -26.00
N ARG A 10 12.01 0.72 -26.11
CA ARG A 10 13.40 0.62 -25.65
C ARG A 10 14.29 1.63 -26.36
N GLU A 11 14.17 1.74 -27.69
CA GLU A 11 14.94 2.70 -28.48
C GLU A 11 14.66 4.14 -28.05
N ALA A 12 13.40 4.50 -27.83
CA ALA A 12 13.00 5.82 -27.36
C ALA A 12 13.62 6.18 -25.99
N LEU A 13 13.68 5.21 -25.07
CA LEU A 13 14.29 5.36 -23.75
C LEU A 13 15.82 5.49 -23.82
N VAL A 14 16.48 4.67 -24.65
CA VAL A 14 17.94 4.69 -24.83
C VAL A 14 18.40 5.96 -25.55
N ASN A 15 17.61 6.46 -26.50
CA ASN A 15 17.92 7.68 -27.23
C ASN A 15 17.46 8.96 -26.51
N HIS A 16 17.07 8.87 -25.23
CA HIS A 16 16.72 10.03 -24.40
C HIS A 16 15.60 10.90 -25.00
N THR A 17 14.64 10.27 -25.68
CA THR A 17 13.53 11.00 -26.30
C THR A 17 12.46 11.35 -25.28
N VAL A 18 11.68 12.40 -25.56
CA VAL A 18 10.47 12.76 -24.81
C VAL A 18 9.27 12.17 -25.52
N GLY A 19 8.37 11.49 -24.81
CA GLY A 19 7.17 11.00 -25.44
C GLY A 19 6.27 10.12 -24.57
N SER A 20 5.26 9.57 -25.23
CA SER A 20 4.39 8.57 -24.63
C SER A 20 4.00 7.50 -25.65
N MET A 21 3.82 6.28 -25.17
CA MET A 21 3.37 5.12 -25.93
C MET A 21 2.26 4.43 -25.15
N LYS A 22 1.04 4.45 -25.68
CA LYS A 22 -0.16 3.94 -25.00
C LYS A 22 -0.51 2.53 -25.44
N ASP A 23 -1.21 1.81 -24.56
CA ASP A 23 -1.80 0.49 -24.82
C ASP A 23 -0.79 -0.59 -25.27
N ILE A 24 0.44 -0.50 -24.78
CA ILE A 24 1.52 -1.41 -25.14
C ILE A 24 1.31 -2.76 -24.45
N LYS A 25 1.31 -3.84 -25.24
CA LYS A 25 1.12 -5.21 -24.74
C LYS A 25 2.43 -5.75 -24.17
N VAL A 26 2.40 -6.09 -22.89
CA VAL A 26 3.57 -6.58 -22.16
C VAL A 26 3.26 -7.90 -21.46
N LYS A 27 4.25 -8.79 -21.42
CA LYS A 27 4.23 -9.95 -20.53
C LYS A 27 4.71 -9.47 -19.16
N PHE A 28 3.80 -9.41 -18.20
CA PHE A 28 4.09 -9.02 -16.84
C PHE A 28 4.35 -10.27 -15.99
N HIS A 29 5.60 -10.44 -15.57
CA HIS A 29 6.01 -11.48 -14.63
C HIS A 29 5.77 -10.99 -13.20
N TYR A 30 5.13 -11.82 -12.37
CA TYR A 30 4.90 -11.55 -10.95
C TYR A 30 5.04 -12.85 -10.14
N ASP A 31 4.93 -12.76 -8.81
CA ASP A 31 5.14 -13.91 -7.91
C ASP A 31 6.54 -14.52 -8.07
N ASP A 32 7.57 -13.67 -7.96
CA ASP A 32 8.98 -14.05 -8.17
C ASP A 32 9.23 -14.81 -9.48
N GLY A 33 8.51 -14.43 -10.54
CA GLY A 33 8.62 -15.01 -11.87
C GLY A 33 7.84 -16.31 -12.07
N ARG A 34 7.11 -16.80 -11.07
CA ARG A 34 6.31 -18.03 -11.16
C ARG A 34 5.05 -17.86 -12.00
N ARG A 35 4.56 -16.63 -12.16
CA ARG A 35 3.33 -16.32 -12.90
C ARG A 35 3.56 -15.25 -13.95
N VAL A 36 2.78 -15.32 -15.03
CA VAL A 36 2.82 -14.36 -16.14
C VAL A 36 1.41 -13.94 -16.49
N ALA A 37 1.17 -12.63 -16.54
CA ALA A 37 -0.06 -12.04 -17.05
C ALA A 37 0.22 -11.25 -18.33
N LEU A 38 -0.71 -11.24 -19.28
CA LEU A 38 -0.65 -10.37 -20.45
C LEU A 38 -1.35 -9.06 -20.13
N GLU A 39 -0.58 -7.98 -20.04
CA GLU A 39 -1.06 -6.68 -19.60
C GLU A 39 -0.94 -5.64 -20.72
N ARG A 40 -1.74 -4.58 -20.61
CA ARG A 40 -1.69 -3.39 -21.46
C ARG A 40 -1.34 -2.19 -20.59
N ARG A 41 -0.27 -1.49 -20.94
CA ARG A 41 0.27 -0.35 -20.17
C ARG A 41 0.51 0.87 -21.04
N ASP A 42 0.30 2.03 -20.44
CA ASP A 42 0.66 3.32 -21.01
C ASP A 42 2.02 3.74 -20.45
N TYR A 43 2.98 4.00 -21.32
CA TYR A 43 4.32 4.46 -21.00
C TYR A 43 4.46 5.95 -21.27
N TYR A 44 5.00 6.69 -20.32
CA TYR A 44 5.36 8.10 -20.45
C TYR A 44 6.83 8.23 -20.08
N PHE A 45 7.63 8.90 -20.90
CA PHE A 45 9.08 8.92 -20.70
C PHE A 45 9.73 10.22 -21.14
N GLU A 46 10.80 10.58 -20.44
CA GLU A 46 11.53 11.84 -20.60
C GLU A 46 12.99 11.67 -20.14
N PRO A 47 13.98 12.33 -20.76
CA PRO A 47 15.34 12.38 -20.24
C PRO A 47 15.42 13.20 -18.95
N LEU A 48 16.34 12.82 -18.06
CA LEU A 48 16.64 13.61 -16.87
C LEU A 48 17.79 14.59 -17.19
N PRO A 49 17.55 15.91 -17.19
CA PRO A 49 18.54 16.90 -17.59
C PRO A 49 19.85 16.78 -16.80
N GLY A 50 20.98 16.96 -17.48
CA GLY A 50 22.30 16.90 -16.86
C GLY A 50 22.79 15.49 -16.50
N THR A 51 22.05 14.43 -16.85
CA THR A 51 22.43 13.04 -16.59
C THR A 51 22.30 12.16 -17.84
N PRO A 52 23.00 11.02 -17.91
CA PRO A 52 22.80 10.03 -18.97
C PRO A 52 21.59 9.13 -18.71
N PHE A 53 20.64 9.53 -17.86
CA PHE A 53 19.47 8.73 -17.50
C PHE A 53 18.20 9.33 -18.09
N GLY A 54 17.22 8.46 -18.34
CA GLY A 54 15.85 8.83 -18.64
C GLY A 54 14.91 8.18 -17.64
N ILE A 55 13.77 8.83 -17.37
CA ILE A 55 12.72 8.30 -16.52
C ILE A 55 11.57 7.82 -17.40
N ALA A 56 10.93 6.72 -16.98
CA ALA A 56 9.74 6.20 -17.62
C ALA A 56 8.73 5.77 -16.56
N VAL A 57 7.48 6.18 -16.73
CA VAL A 57 6.34 5.77 -15.90
C VAL A 57 5.47 4.83 -16.71
N ALA A 58 5.21 3.63 -16.18
CA ALA A 58 4.36 2.63 -16.80
C ALA A 58 3.05 2.51 -16.02
N ILE A 59 1.97 3.06 -16.56
CA ILE A 59 0.64 3.08 -15.94
C ILE A 59 -0.18 1.91 -16.50
N PRO A 60 -0.59 0.95 -15.66
CA PRO A 60 -1.50 -0.10 -16.11
C PRO A 60 -2.89 0.48 -16.36
N ASN A 61 -3.65 -0.12 -17.27
CA ASN A 61 -5.01 0.33 -17.57
C ASN A 61 -5.96 0.38 -16.36
N TYR A 62 -5.74 -0.46 -15.34
CA TYR A 62 -6.51 -0.43 -14.08
C TYR A 62 -6.01 0.62 -13.07
N GLY A 63 -4.85 1.25 -13.30
CA GLY A 63 -4.22 2.24 -12.42
C GLY A 63 -4.39 3.68 -12.87
N LYS A 64 -5.36 3.96 -13.75
CA LYS A 64 -5.62 5.31 -14.30
C LYS A 64 -6.33 6.24 -13.32
N THR A 65 -6.96 5.67 -12.30
CA THR A 65 -7.67 6.38 -11.25
C THR A 65 -7.23 5.84 -9.90
N TRP A 66 -7.13 6.72 -8.91
CA TRP A 66 -6.87 6.34 -7.53
C TRP A 66 -7.89 7.00 -6.61
N ILE A 67 -8.03 6.44 -5.41
CA ILE A 67 -8.89 7.01 -4.37
C ILE A 67 -8.06 8.07 -3.65
N LYS A 68 -8.52 9.33 -3.71
CA LYS A 68 -7.99 10.39 -2.86
C LYS A 68 -8.89 10.54 -1.64
N VAL A 69 -8.42 10.05 -0.50
CA VAL A 69 -9.10 10.23 0.78
C VAL A 69 -8.87 11.67 1.25
N GLY A 70 -9.94 12.34 1.68
CA GLY A 70 -9.86 13.67 2.27
C GLY A 70 -9.32 13.62 3.71
N ASN A 71 -9.72 14.59 4.53
CA ASN A 71 -9.33 14.64 5.94
C ASN A 71 -10.15 13.67 6.81
N GLU A 72 -10.01 12.36 6.58
CA GLU A 72 -10.72 11.31 7.34
C GLU A 72 -10.39 11.35 8.84
N ILE A 73 -9.13 11.57 9.23
CA ILE A 73 -8.73 11.67 10.63
C ILE A 73 -9.46 12.82 11.34
N GLU A 74 -9.44 14.01 10.75
CA GLU A 74 -10.10 15.18 11.32
C GLU A 74 -11.62 15.01 11.36
N LYS A 75 -12.23 14.35 10.35
CA LYS A 75 -13.66 14.00 10.37
C LYS A 75 -14.00 13.06 11.53
N ASN A 76 -13.19 12.05 11.80
CA ASN A 76 -13.42 11.13 12.92
C ASN A 76 -13.24 11.85 14.26
N ARG A 77 -12.23 12.72 14.39
CA ARG A 77 -12.03 13.56 15.57
C ARG A 77 -13.25 14.46 15.85
N GLN A 78 -13.77 15.15 14.83
CA GLN A 78 -14.98 15.98 14.94
C GLN A 78 -16.24 15.18 15.28
N ALA A 79 -16.30 13.92 14.86
CA ALA A 79 -17.38 12.99 15.20
C ALA A 79 -17.22 12.36 16.60
N GLY A 80 -16.14 12.65 17.32
CA GLY A 80 -15.84 12.02 18.62
C GLY A 80 -15.50 10.54 18.53
N ILE A 81 -15.05 10.07 17.35
CA ILE A 81 -14.66 8.68 17.12
C ILE A 81 -13.17 8.53 17.37
N ASN A 82 -12.80 7.63 18.26
CA ASN A 82 -11.40 7.31 18.53
C ASN A 82 -10.85 6.39 17.42
N ILE A 83 -9.97 6.93 16.57
CA ILE A 83 -9.38 6.20 15.45
C ILE A 83 -8.55 4.99 15.88
N SER A 84 -8.03 4.99 17.11
CA SER A 84 -7.23 3.87 17.65
C SER A 84 -8.06 2.62 17.86
N GLU A 85 -9.39 2.75 18.05
CA GLU A 85 -10.30 1.61 18.20
C GLU A 85 -10.33 0.73 16.96
N PHE A 86 -10.11 1.32 15.78
CA PHE A 86 -10.03 0.58 14.53
C PHE A 86 -8.84 -0.37 14.47
N PHE A 87 -7.83 -0.21 15.32
CA PHE A 87 -6.57 -0.98 15.30
C PHE A 87 -6.42 -1.87 16.55
N THR A 88 -7.55 -2.30 17.10
CA THR A 88 -7.61 -3.23 18.23
C THR A 88 -7.34 -4.68 17.80
N GLY A 89 -6.84 -5.48 18.73
CA GLY A 89 -6.43 -6.87 18.47
C GLY A 89 -5.16 -6.98 17.62
N ASP A 90 -4.79 -8.22 17.30
CA ASP A 90 -3.54 -8.56 16.60
C ASP A 90 -3.76 -9.25 15.24
N GLU A 91 -5.02 -9.37 14.81
CA GLU A 91 -5.40 -10.02 13.55
C GLU A 91 -5.38 -9.05 12.35
N TRP A 92 -4.42 -8.14 12.36
CA TRP A 92 -4.14 -7.22 11.28
C TRP A 92 -2.64 -6.97 11.14
N ARG A 93 -2.21 -6.66 9.92
CA ARG A 93 -0.85 -6.25 9.58
C ARG A 93 -0.89 -5.10 8.60
N VAL A 94 0.20 -4.36 8.52
CA VAL A 94 0.43 -3.33 7.51
C VAL A 94 1.62 -3.71 6.63
N HIS A 95 1.69 -3.07 5.47
CA HIS A 95 2.79 -3.29 4.54
C HIS A 95 4.14 -2.94 5.20
N PRO A 96 5.08 -3.90 5.36
CA PRO A 96 6.29 -3.71 6.16
C PRO A 96 7.31 -2.76 5.52
N GLY A 97 7.22 -2.56 4.20
CA GLY A 97 8.09 -1.65 3.45
C GLY A 97 7.53 -0.24 3.27
N TRP A 98 6.38 0.09 3.89
CA TRP A 98 5.77 1.42 3.79
C TRP A 98 6.02 2.21 5.06
N VAL A 99 6.20 3.52 4.92
CA VAL A 99 6.39 4.44 6.04
C VAL A 99 5.17 5.34 6.11
N TYR A 100 4.34 5.14 7.13
CA TYR A 100 3.15 5.97 7.38
C TYR A 100 3.55 7.23 8.14
N CYS A 101 4.22 7.01 9.27
CA CYS A 101 4.87 8.00 10.10
C CYS A 101 6.12 7.37 10.70
N ARG A 102 7.18 8.16 10.88
CA ARG A 102 8.44 7.70 11.47
C ARG A 102 9.25 8.87 12.01
N TYR A 103 10.04 8.62 13.06
CA TYR A 103 11.01 9.58 13.57
C TYR A 103 12.20 9.76 12.62
N HIS A 104 12.76 10.96 12.56
CA HIS A 104 13.98 11.22 11.80
C HIS A 104 15.19 10.50 12.41
N TYR A 105 15.26 10.49 13.74
CA TYR A 105 16.26 9.76 14.50
C TYR A 105 15.61 8.54 15.16
N LEU A 106 16.15 7.36 14.90
CA LEU A 106 15.60 6.11 15.45
C LEU A 106 16.12 5.81 16.85
N GLU A 107 17.22 6.46 17.28
CA GLU A 107 17.80 6.28 18.60
C GLU A 107 16.79 6.70 19.68
N GLY A 108 16.31 5.74 20.47
CA GLY A 108 15.28 5.99 21.49
C GLY A 108 13.83 5.91 20.99
N HIS A 109 13.63 5.71 19.68
CA HIS A 109 12.31 5.60 19.03
C HIS A 109 12.18 4.31 18.21
N GLU A 110 12.76 3.22 18.70
CA GLU A 110 12.71 1.91 18.05
C GLU A 110 11.39 1.21 18.34
N PHE A 111 10.81 0.59 17.31
CA PHE A 111 9.61 -0.23 17.40
C PHE A 111 9.93 -1.64 16.90
N ASP A 112 9.42 -2.67 17.59
CA ASP A 112 9.67 -4.06 17.18
C ASP A 112 8.91 -4.42 15.90
N THR A 113 7.76 -3.78 15.68
CA THR A 113 6.90 -4.01 14.52
C THR A 113 6.35 -2.73 13.90
N PRO A 114 6.05 -2.73 12.57
CA PRO A 114 5.36 -1.62 11.92
C PRO A 114 3.99 -1.31 12.55
N GLU A 115 3.31 -2.33 13.09
CA GLU A 115 2.02 -2.20 13.75
C GLU A 115 2.11 -1.39 15.05
N GLU A 116 3.18 -1.57 15.83
CA GLU A 116 3.45 -0.78 17.05
C GLU A 116 3.79 0.67 16.71
N GLU A 117 4.61 0.91 15.68
CA GLU A 117 4.91 2.25 15.17
C GLU A 117 3.61 2.98 14.79
N ILE A 118 2.71 2.31 14.08
CA ILE A 118 1.40 2.87 13.73
C ILE A 118 0.54 3.16 14.96
N ARG A 119 0.45 2.23 15.92
CA ARG A 119 -0.33 2.46 17.16
C ARG A 119 0.20 3.67 17.92
N PHE A 120 1.51 3.85 18.00
CA PHE A 120 2.13 5.02 18.60
C PHE A 120 1.73 6.30 17.88
N PHE A 121 1.87 6.35 16.56
CA PHE A 121 1.52 7.55 15.79
C PHE A 121 0.02 7.83 15.75
N LEU A 122 -0.85 6.82 15.84
CA LEU A 122 -2.30 7.01 16.00
C LEU A 122 -2.63 7.69 17.34
N TRP A 123 -1.93 7.32 18.42
CA TRP A 123 -2.06 8.01 19.70
C TRP A 123 -1.51 9.45 19.63
N LYS A 124 -0.36 9.66 18.97
CA LYS A 124 0.23 11.00 18.78
C LYS A 124 -0.66 11.90 17.92
N LEU A 125 -1.32 11.34 16.91
CA LEU A 125 -2.33 11.99 16.07
C LEU A 125 -3.55 12.47 16.86
N ASP A 126 -3.89 11.84 17.98
CA ASP A 126 -5.02 12.27 18.81
C ASP A 126 -4.66 13.44 19.73
N GLN A 127 -3.36 13.74 19.90
CA GLN A 127 -2.88 14.85 20.72
C GLN A 127 -3.17 16.22 20.06
N PRO A 128 -3.43 17.27 20.88
CA PRO A 128 -3.79 18.59 20.37
C PRO A 128 -2.65 19.33 19.66
N ASP A 129 -1.41 18.92 19.87
CA ASP A 129 -0.17 19.47 19.30
C ASP A 129 0.26 18.77 18.00
N TRP A 130 -0.59 17.90 17.44
CA TRP A 130 -0.29 17.20 16.20
C TRP A 130 -0.07 18.15 15.01
N GLU A 131 1.01 17.93 14.27
CA GLU A 131 1.32 18.61 13.01
C GLU A 131 1.78 17.60 11.96
N TRP A 132 1.40 17.82 10.70
CA TRP A 132 1.91 17.04 9.58
C TRP A 132 3.26 17.59 9.15
N SER A 133 4.28 16.72 9.15
CA SER A 133 5.64 17.05 8.74
C SER A 133 6.08 16.15 7.59
N ASP A 134 6.69 16.74 6.57
CA ASP A 134 7.24 16.02 5.42
C ASP A 134 8.68 15.56 5.72
N GLN A 135 9.08 14.42 5.13
CA GLN A 135 10.43 13.88 5.27
C GLN A 135 11.50 14.84 4.72
N TYR A 136 11.15 15.57 3.66
CA TYR A 136 12.03 16.48 2.97
C TYR A 136 11.31 17.81 2.79
N THR A 137 12.00 18.90 3.14
CA THR A 137 11.59 20.24 2.74
C THR A 137 11.60 20.33 1.22
N ALA A 138 10.51 20.80 0.61
CA ALA A 138 10.47 21.04 -0.83
C ALA A 138 11.57 22.05 -1.20
N TYR A 139 12.59 21.61 -1.93
CA TYR A 139 13.57 22.52 -2.49
C TYR A 139 12.98 23.17 -3.73
N ASN A 140 13.04 24.50 -3.81
CA ASN A 140 12.85 25.19 -5.09
C ASN A 140 14.05 24.85 -5.98
N ILE A 141 13.84 23.98 -6.96
CA ILE A 141 14.85 23.70 -7.99
C ILE A 141 14.80 24.87 -8.99
N SER A 142 15.49 25.97 -8.69
CA SER A 142 15.81 27.00 -9.70
C SER A 142 17.10 26.56 -10.41
N PHE A 143 17.00 26.29 -11.72
CA PHE A 143 18.15 25.89 -12.55
C PHE A 143 19.12 27.05 -12.85
N GLU A 144 18.89 28.25 -12.28
CA GLU A 144 19.58 29.49 -12.64
C GLU A 144 20.34 30.17 -11.49
N GLU A 145 20.29 29.67 -10.26
CA GLU A 145 20.93 30.34 -9.12
C GLU A 145 22.09 29.52 -8.54
N GLN A 146 23.21 30.22 -8.30
CA GLN A 146 24.34 29.69 -7.55
C GLN A 146 23.83 29.23 -6.18
N GLU A 147 24.05 27.95 -5.86
CA GLU A 147 23.69 27.35 -4.57
C GLU A 147 24.43 28.08 -3.43
N GLU A 148 23.83 29.14 -2.88
CA GLU A 148 24.19 29.60 -1.55
C GLU A 148 23.71 28.54 -0.56
N PRO A 149 24.58 28.00 0.33
CA PRO A 149 24.15 27.05 1.33
C PRO A 149 23.12 27.73 2.24
N ASP A 150 21.90 27.21 2.26
CA ASP A 150 20.84 27.70 3.13
C ASP A 150 21.15 27.34 4.59
N CYS A 151 21.88 28.25 5.26
CA CYS A 151 22.24 28.16 6.67
C CYS A 151 21.03 28.33 7.61
N PHE A 152 19.81 28.59 7.11
CA PHE A 152 18.58 28.69 7.91
C PHE A 152 17.82 27.37 8.02
N ARG A 153 18.41 26.28 7.53
CA ARG A 153 17.80 24.96 7.62
C ARG A 153 17.62 24.57 9.09
N ARG A 154 16.36 24.36 9.50
CA ARG A 154 16.03 23.85 10.84
C ARG A 154 16.80 22.55 11.07
N VAL A 155 17.59 22.53 12.14
CA VAL A 155 18.24 21.30 12.60
C VAL A 155 17.14 20.41 13.17
N LEU A 156 17.06 19.18 12.67
CA LEU A 156 16.12 18.20 13.16
C LEU A 156 16.51 17.82 14.60
N GLU A 157 15.52 17.85 15.49
CA GLU A 157 15.63 17.40 16.88
C GLU A 157 15.28 15.90 17.00
N ASP A 158 15.65 15.28 18.13
CA ASP A 158 15.44 13.83 18.35
C ASP A 158 13.96 13.42 18.21
N GLU A 159 13.05 14.29 18.67
CA GLU A 159 11.60 14.08 18.61
C GLU A 159 10.95 14.49 17.28
N ASP A 160 11.72 14.98 16.31
CA ASP A 160 11.19 15.33 15.00
C ASP A 160 10.85 14.07 14.21
N TYR A 161 9.64 14.05 13.65
CA TYR A 161 9.10 12.95 12.86
C TYR A 161 8.65 13.46 11.50
N TYR A 162 8.36 12.54 10.59
CA TYR A 162 7.72 12.80 9.31
C TYR A 162 6.62 11.78 9.05
N CYS A 163 5.60 12.20 8.31
CA CYS A 163 4.42 11.41 8.00
C CYS A 163 3.97 11.58 6.56
N ASN A 164 3.63 10.48 5.91
CA ASN A 164 2.89 10.53 4.67
C ASN A 164 1.40 10.73 4.99
N GLN A 165 0.94 11.97 4.88
CA GLN A 165 -0.44 12.34 5.20
C GLN A 165 -1.46 11.55 4.36
N GLU A 166 -1.29 11.47 3.04
CA GLU A 166 -2.26 10.79 2.17
C GLU A 166 -2.36 9.30 2.50
N LEU A 167 -1.22 8.66 2.79
CA LEU A 167 -1.17 7.25 3.17
C LEU A 167 -1.82 6.99 4.52
N MET A 168 -1.55 7.83 5.52
CA MET A 168 -2.12 7.69 6.86
C MET A 168 -3.64 7.92 6.85
N GLN A 169 -4.12 8.88 6.07
CA GLN A 169 -5.56 9.11 5.86
C GLN A 169 -6.23 7.91 5.18
N LEU A 170 -5.60 7.35 4.14
CA LEU A 170 -6.10 6.15 3.45
C LEU A 170 -6.13 4.93 4.38
N LEU A 171 -5.14 4.78 5.26
CA LEU A 171 -5.10 3.71 6.26
C LEU A 171 -6.29 3.79 7.22
N VAL A 172 -6.57 4.96 7.78
CA VAL A 172 -7.70 5.16 8.71
C VAL A 172 -9.03 4.95 7.99
N PHE A 173 -9.15 5.40 6.74
CA PHE A 173 -10.33 5.17 5.91
C PHE A 173 -10.59 3.67 5.68
N ASP A 174 -9.57 2.92 5.27
CA ASP A 174 -9.66 1.47 5.06
C ASP A 174 -9.94 0.72 6.36
N ALA A 175 -9.30 1.13 7.46
CA ALA A 175 -9.48 0.53 8.77
C ALA A 175 -10.93 0.69 9.27
N LYS A 176 -11.52 1.87 9.07
CA LYS A 176 -12.93 2.15 9.36
C LYS A 176 -13.86 1.35 8.46
N ALA A 177 -13.61 1.32 7.15
CA ALA A 177 -14.43 0.58 6.19
C ALA A 177 -14.46 -0.93 6.46
N THR A 178 -13.37 -1.47 7.01
CA THR A 178 -13.25 -2.90 7.35
C THR A 178 -13.54 -3.18 8.83
N TYR A 179 -13.83 -2.17 9.66
CA TYR A 179 -13.97 -2.33 11.10
C TYR A 179 -15.17 -3.19 11.47
N ASP A 180 -16.38 -2.82 11.06
CA ASP A 180 -17.61 -3.54 11.43
C ASP A 180 -17.57 -5.00 11.01
N SER A 181 -16.88 -5.30 9.90
CA SER A 181 -16.74 -6.66 9.42
C SER A 181 -15.71 -7.47 10.21
N PHE A 182 -14.66 -6.87 10.80
CA PHE A 182 -13.52 -7.59 11.39
C PHE A 182 -13.25 -7.28 12.87
N SER A 183 -14.04 -6.41 13.51
CA SER A 183 -13.85 -6.02 14.92
C SER A 183 -14.25 -7.11 15.91
N GLN A 184 -15.23 -7.94 15.54
CA GLN A 184 -15.75 -9.01 16.37
C GLN A 184 -15.54 -10.36 15.70
N LYS A 185 -15.65 -11.45 16.48
CA LYS A 185 -15.64 -12.81 15.94
C LYS A 185 -16.71 -12.93 14.86
N PHE A 186 -16.36 -13.56 13.75
CA PHE A 186 -17.26 -13.66 12.62
C PHE A 186 -18.53 -14.46 12.98
N GLU A 187 -19.66 -13.76 13.09
CA GLU A 187 -20.96 -14.39 13.28
C GLU A 187 -21.50 -14.91 11.94
N CYS A 188 -21.15 -16.16 11.62
CA CYS A 188 -21.74 -16.85 10.49
C CYS A 188 -23.20 -17.22 10.79
N THR A 189 -24.11 -16.90 9.86
CA THR A 189 -25.42 -17.57 9.80
C THR A 189 -25.24 -19.07 9.61
N ASP A 190 -26.20 -19.89 10.05
CA ASP A 190 -26.12 -21.35 9.93
C ASP A 190 -25.89 -21.81 8.48
N TYR A 191 -26.43 -21.07 7.51
CA TYR A 191 -26.18 -21.31 6.09
C TYR A 191 -24.71 -21.10 5.71
N ILE A 192 -24.10 -19.98 6.14
CA ILE A 192 -22.69 -19.68 5.87
C ILE A 192 -21.78 -20.68 6.58
N LYS A 193 -22.11 -21.10 7.81
CA LYS A 193 -21.35 -22.15 8.52
C LYS A 193 -21.34 -23.45 7.74
N ARG A 194 -22.52 -23.95 7.33
CA ARG A 194 -22.62 -25.17 6.53
C ARG A 194 -21.85 -25.07 5.21
N LEU A 195 -21.92 -23.90 4.56
CA LEU A 195 -21.17 -23.65 3.34
C LEU A 195 -19.67 -23.70 3.61
N ALA A 196 -19.20 -22.96 4.63
CA ALA A 196 -17.80 -22.95 5.03
C ALA A 196 -17.29 -24.36 5.35
N ASP A 197 -18.04 -25.14 6.13
CA ASP A 197 -17.69 -26.53 6.47
C ASP A 197 -17.66 -27.42 5.22
N SER A 198 -18.64 -27.28 4.31
CA SER A 198 -18.71 -28.09 3.08
C SER A 198 -17.55 -27.84 2.11
N TYR A 199 -17.04 -26.60 2.08
CA TYR A 199 -15.92 -26.20 1.23
C TYR A 199 -14.57 -26.18 1.97
N GLY A 200 -14.56 -26.50 3.27
CA GLY A 200 -13.35 -26.46 4.10
C GLY A 200 -12.78 -25.05 4.31
N VAL A 201 -13.63 -24.02 4.34
CA VAL A 201 -13.21 -22.63 4.54
C VAL A 201 -12.86 -22.41 6.01
N PHE A 202 -11.58 -22.21 6.29
CA PHE A 202 -11.07 -22.02 7.65
C PHE A 202 -10.60 -20.58 7.93
N LEU A 203 -10.39 -19.77 6.91
CA LEU A 203 -9.85 -18.42 7.00
C LEU A 203 -10.63 -17.47 6.08
N ARG A 204 -10.89 -16.27 6.58
CA ARG A 204 -11.29 -15.13 5.75
C ARG A 204 -10.32 -13.98 5.96
N PHE A 205 -10.05 -13.21 4.92
CA PHE A 205 -9.15 -12.07 5.02
C PHE A 205 -9.51 -10.98 4.00
N VAL A 206 -9.01 -9.79 4.25
CA VAL A 206 -9.08 -8.65 3.33
C VAL A 206 -7.73 -7.95 3.33
N ALA A 207 -7.25 -7.57 2.14
CA ALA A 207 -6.17 -6.60 2.01
C ALA A 207 -6.63 -5.41 1.20
N THR A 208 -6.21 -4.23 1.61
CA THR A 208 -6.67 -2.96 1.05
C THR A 208 -5.52 -2.18 0.43
N GLN A 209 -5.85 -1.05 -0.20
CA GLN A 209 -4.88 -0.21 -0.91
C GLN A 209 -3.95 0.57 0.03
N SER A 210 -4.37 0.84 1.27
CA SER A 210 -3.51 1.44 2.30
C SER A 210 -2.40 0.52 2.79
N GLY A 211 -2.34 -0.74 2.37
CA GLY A 211 -1.37 -1.70 2.89
C GLY A 211 -1.88 -2.47 4.12
N LEU A 212 -3.09 -2.19 4.60
CA LEU A 212 -3.75 -2.93 5.66
C LEU A 212 -4.19 -4.31 5.18
N THR A 213 -3.87 -5.34 5.96
CA THR A 213 -4.37 -6.71 5.80
C THR A 213 -5.00 -7.15 7.10
N ARG A 214 -6.26 -7.61 7.07
CA ARG A 214 -6.96 -8.20 8.22
C ARG A 214 -7.36 -9.63 7.91
N TRP A 215 -7.36 -10.49 8.92
CA TRP A 215 -7.83 -11.85 8.77
C TRP A 215 -8.57 -12.33 10.00
N GLN A 216 -9.38 -13.37 9.85
CA GLN A 216 -10.05 -14.05 10.95
C GLN A 216 -10.20 -15.53 10.60
N TYR A 217 -9.99 -16.38 11.60
CA TYR A 217 -10.26 -17.81 11.45
C TYR A 217 -11.75 -18.08 11.61
N VAL A 218 -12.34 -18.71 10.60
CA VAL A 218 -13.76 -19.11 10.59
C VAL A 218 -13.93 -20.45 11.29
N ASN A 219 -12.97 -21.35 11.10
CA ASN A 219 -12.93 -22.66 11.74
C ASN A 219 -11.47 -23.02 12.08
N GLU A 220 -11.11 -22.91 13.36
CA GLU A 220 -9.76 -23.21 13.83
C GLU A 220 -9.39 -24.69 13.73
N GLU A 221 -10.37 -25.60 13.74
CA GLU A 221 -10.13 -27.05 13.65
C GLU A 221 -9.59 -27.47 12.28
N LEU A 222 -9.94 -26.70 11.25
CA LEU A 222 -9.46 -26.90 9.89
C LEU A 222 -8.12 -26.19 9.62
N LYS A 223 -7.55 -25.51 10.61
CA LYS A 223 -6.25 -24.87 10.48
C LYS A 223 -5.17 -25.93 10.24
N PRO A 224 -4.38 -25.84 9.15
CA PRO A 224 -3.29 -26.78 8.93
C PRO A 224 -2.29 -26.72 10.10
N ALA A 225 -1.91 -27.88 10.64
CA ALA A 225 -0.97 -27.97 11.76
C ALA A 225 0.42 -27.36 11.43
N ASP A 226 0.81 -27.36 10.15
CA ASP A 226 2.06 -26.78 9.67
C ASP A 226 2.03 -25.24 9.59
N LEU A 227 0.86 -24.61 9.78
CA LEU A 227 0.68 -23.15 9.79
C LEU A 227 1.06 -22.57 11.17
N ASN A 228 2.31 -22.80 11.58
CA ASN A 228 2.85 -22.30 12.86
C ASN A 228 2.96 -20.77 12.91
N ARG A 229 3.00 -20.11 11.75
CA ARG A 229 3.00 -18.64 11.64
C ARG A 229 1.59 -18.14 11.38
N ASN A 230 1.23 -17.00 11.97
CA ASN A 230 -0.05 -16.37 11.68
C ASN A 230 -0.11 -15.98 10.20
N PHE A 231 -1.30 -16.04 9.61
CA PHE A 231 -1.53 -15.67 8.21
C PHE A 231 -0.90 -14.31 7.86
N GLY A 232 -1.09 -13.30 8.73
CA GLY A 232 -0.52 -11.97 8.52
C GLY A 232 1.00 -11.94 8.47
N ASP A 233 1.70 -12.79 9.22
CA ASP A 233 3.18 -12.79 9.23
C ASP A 233 3.75 -13.30 7.90
N LEU A 234 2.99 -14.15 7.21
CA LEU A 234 3.33 -14.66 5.87
C LEU A 234 2.86 -13.71 4.76
N HIS A 235 1.71 -13.06 4.94
CA HIS A 235 1.01 -12.28 3.90
C HIS A 235 0.80 -10.80 4.25
N ARG A 236 1.83 -10.18 4.82
CA ARG A 236 1.81 -8.76 5.23
C ARG A 236 1.97 -7.75 4.08
N ARG A 237 2.27 -8.17 2.85
CA ARG A 237 2.58 -7.21 1.77
C ARG A 237 1.34 -6.69 1.03
N ALA A 238 0.13 -6.97 1.51
CA ALA A 238 -1.13 -6.44 0.97
C ALA A 238 -1.16 -6.38 -0.58
N VAL A 239 -1.17 -5.18 -1.16
CA VAL A 239 -1.21 -4.95 -2.62
C VAL A 239 -0.08 -5.63 -3.41
N ASN A 240 1.03 -5.92 -2.75
CA ASN A 240 2.19 -6.56 -3.36
C ASN A 240 2.11 -8.10 -3.36
N GLU A 241 1.12 -8.69 -2.68
CA GLU A 241 0.93 -10.12 -2.65
C GLU A 241 0.49 -10.69 -4.02
N PRO A 242 0.92 -11.91 -4.37
CA PRO A 242 0.56 -12.55 -5.64
C PRO A 242 -0.95 -12.71 -5.85
N TRP A 243 -1.67 -13.08 -4.81
CA TRP A 243 -3.13 -13.29 -4.86
C TRP A 243 -3.88 -11.97 -5.05
N TYR A 244 -3.39 -10.86 -4.49
CA TYR A 244 -3.99 -9.53 -4.68
C TYR A 244 -3.88 -9.11 -6.15
N LYS A 245 -2.68 -9.24 -6.73
CA LYS A 245 -2.43 -8.98 -8.17
C LYS A 245 -3.25 -9.92 -9.05
N GLY A 246 -3.31 -11.20 -8.68
CA GLY A 246 -4.11 -12.22 -9.38
C GLY A 246 -5.60 -11.86 -9.42
N ALA A 247 -6.18 -11.41 -8.31
CA ALA A 247 -7.57 -10.98 -8.23
C ALA A 247 -7.85 -9.78 -9.16
N ILE A 248 -6.94 -8.80 -9.22
CA ILE A 248 -7.05 -7.67 -10.16
C ILE A 248 -7.05 -8.17 -11.60
N PHE A 249 -6.09 -9.03 -11.97
CA PHE A 249 -6.01 -9.54 -13.34
C PHE A 249 -7.24 -10.36 -13.72
N GLN A 250 -7.74 -11.17 -12.81
CA GLN A 250 -8.93 -11.99 -13.02
C GLN A 250 -10.19 -11.13 -13.18
N HIS A 251 -10.36 -10.08 -12.37
CA HIS A 251 -11.49 -9.16 -12.48
C HIS A 251 -11.55 -8.44 -13.85
N ARG A 252 -10.39 -8.20 -14.48
CA ARG A 252 -10.32 -7.61 -15.82
C ARG A 252 -10.80 -8.56 -16.92
N ILE A 253 -10.69 -9.86 -16.70
CA ILE A 253 -11.16 -10.90 -17.63
C ILE A 253 -12.66 -11.15 -17.40
N ASP A 254 -13.06 -11.29 -16.15
CA ASP A 254 -14.44 -11.52 -15.74
C ASP A 254 -14.77 -10.71 -14.49
N GLN A 255 -15.60 -9.68 -14.66
CA GLN A 255 -16.02 -8.79 -13.58
C GLN A 255 -16.88 -9.48 -12.52
N THR A 256 -17.51 -10.61 -12.87
CA THR A 256 -18.37 -11.41 -11.98
C THR A 256 -17.64 -12.56 -11.31
N SER A 257 -16.37 -12.76 -11.64
CA SER A 257 -15.63 -13.91 -11.14
C SER A 257 -15.30 -13.81 -9.65
N VAL A 258 -15.51 -14.92 -8.96
CA VAL A 258 -14.96 -15.22 -7.64
C VAL A 258 -13.77 -16.15 -7.86
N ALA A 259 -12.56 -15.69 -7.58
CA ALA A 259 -11.36 -16.51 -7.68
C ALA A 259 -11.22 -17.35 -6.40
N ILE A 260 -11.39 -18.66 -6.54
CA ILE A 260 -11.03 -19.64 -5.50
C ILE A 260 -9.64 -20.16 -5.90
N THR A 261 -8.60 -19.69 -5.19
CA THR A 261 -7.21 -20.11 -5.42
C THR A 261 -6.73 -21.07 -4.36
#